data_AF-A0A4D5RP62-F1
#
_entry.id   AF-A0A4D5RP62-F1
#
_cell.length_a   1.000
_cell.length_b   1.000
_cell.length_c   1.000
_cell.angle_alpha   90.00
_cell.angle_beta   90.00
_cell.angle_gamma   90.00
#
_symmetry.space_group_name_H-M   'P 1'
#
loop_
_entity.id
_entity.type
_entity.pdbx_description
1 polymer ?
#
loop_
_entity_poly.entity_id
_entity_poly.type
_entity_poly.pdbx_seq_one_letter_code
_entity_poly.pdbx_strand_id
1 'polypeptide(L)'
;MAGNFDPYDKNSWFFGPMSRQEATDMLMAEHEAGIFLVRNSATISGDLVLCVREENKVSHYIINRVSQDEQTRFRIGDQMFPDIPSLLNFYKLHYLDTTPLVKPAAKKVEKVKAKYDFEGSGDPDDLPFRKGEVLTVISKDEEQWWTARNSLGQTGSIPVPYVERLEDCQALNDGQGWNRPSSTPQLAAAPPAQNPRSTPGGDPIKYNTPSNVQRKLPARARVKQARVPNAYDKTALKLEVGDIITVTKTNINGQWEGELKGRVGHFPFTHVEFIDSENPDDDES
;
A
#
# COMPACT_ATOMS: atom_id res chain seq x y z
N MET A 1 14.05 17.98 -28.28
CA MET A 1 14.30 18.63 -26.96
C MET A 1 15.52 17.97 -26.35
N ALA A 2 16.32 18.66 -25.54
CA ALA A 2 17.49 18.06 -24.90
C ALA A 2 17.09 17.21 -23.68
N GLY A 3 17.86 16.17 -23.37
CA GLY A 3 17.57 15.26 -22.24
C GLY A 3 17.66 15.96 -20.88
N ASN A 4 16.51 16.28 -20.29
CA ASN A 4 16.35 17.28 -19.23
C ASN A 4 16.52 16.70 -17.81
N PHE A 5 17.36 15.67 -17.68
CA PHE A 5 17.55 14.86 -16.48
C PHE A 5 19.00 14.82 -16.00
N ASP A 6 19.23 14.52 -14.73
CA ASP A 6 20.57 14.27 -14.20
C ASP A 6 20.98 12.80 -14.46
N PRO A 7 22.05 12.53 -15.22
CA PRO A 7 22.54 11.16 -15.44
C PRO A 7 23.28 10.59 -14.22
N TYR A 8 23.71 11.40 -13.26
CA TYR A 8 24.36 10.96 -12.02
C TYR A 8 23.37 10.61 -10.91
N ASP A 9 22.16 11.19 -10.91
CA ASP A 9 21.11 10.78 -9.96
C ASP A 9 20.53 9.41 -10.32
N LYS A 10 21.22 8.38 -9.84
CA LYS A 10 20.80 6.98 -9.93
C LYS A 10 19.37 6.80 -9.41
N ASN A 11 18.94 7.55 -8.41
CA ASN A 11 17.60 7.38 -7.83
C ASN A 11 16.46 7.78 -8.76
N SER A 12 16.69 8.64 -9.76
CA SER A 12 15.71 8.97 -10.80
C SER A 12 15.57 7.86 -11.84
N TRP A 13 16.68 7.42 -12.45
CA TRP A 13 16.64 6.53 -13.62
C TRP A 13 16.79 5.04 -13.32
N PHE A 14 17.32 4.64 -12.16
CA PHE A 14 17.55 3.22 -11.82
C PHE A 14 16.40 2.63 -11.03
N PHE A 15 15.75 1.61 -11.56
CA PHE A 15 14.58 0.94 -10.96
C PHE A 15 14.96 -0.36 -10.22
N GLY A 16 16.20 -0.85 -10.35
CA GLY A 16 16.65 -2.06 -9.65
C GLY A 16 16.04 -3.34 -10.22
N PRO A 17 15.68 -4.34 -9.39
CA PRO A 17 15.04 -5.56 -9.87
C PRO A 17 13.63 -5.26 -10.38
N MET A 18 13.44 -5.39 -11.69
CA MET A 18 12.15 -5.18 -12.36
C MET A 18 12.08 -6.09 -13.59
N SER A 19 10.93 -6.72 -13.82
CA SER A 19 10.74 -7.62 -14.96
C SER A 19 10.72 -6.86 -16.29
N ARG A 20 10.80 -7.61 -17.41
CA ARG A 20 10.62 -7.02 -18.74
C ARG A 20 9.18 -6.50 -18.93
N GLN A 21 8.20 -7.13 -18.28
CA GLN A 21 6.79 -6.84 -18.48
C GLN A 21 6.40 -5.53 -17.79
N GLU A 22 6.75 -5.36 -16.51
CA GLU A 22 6.52 -4.11 -15.75
C GLU A 22 7.22 -2.91 -16.41
N ALA A 23 8.48 -3.09 -16.81
CA ALA A 23 9.23 -2.04 -17.51
C ALA A 23 8.58 -1.65 -18.85
N THR A 24 7.91 -2.59 -19.51
CA THR A 24 7.13 -2.30 -20.73
C THR A 24 5.83 -1.60 -20.39
N ASP A 25 5.07 -2.07 -19.40
CA ASP A 25 3.80 -1.49 -18.97
C ASP A 25 3.97 -0.03 -18.52
N MET A 26 4.93 0.23 -17.63
CA MET A 26 5.24 1.57 -17.14
C MET A 26 5.62 2.55 -18.26
N LEU A 27 6.39 2.10 -19.24
CA LEU A 27 6.79 2.93 -20.39
C LEU A 27 5.69 3.03 -21.46
N MET A 28 4.76 2.08 -21.53
CA MET A 28 3.59 2.13 -22.42
C MET A 28 2.49 3.03 -21.86
N ALA A 29 2.37 3.15 -20.54
CA ALA A 29 1.41 4.04 -19.88
C ALA A 29 1.69 5.53 -20.10
N GLU A 30 2.96 5.91 -20.32
CA GLU A 30 3.35 7.28 -20.63
C GLU A 30 3.01 7.65 -22.10
N HIS A 31 2.64 8.91 -22.36
CA HIS A 31 2.27 9.37 -23.72
C HIS A 31 3.46 9.97 -24.52
N GLU A 32 4.62 10.21 -23.90
CA GLU A 32 5.79 10.80 -24.56
C GLU A 32 6.85 9.75 -24.92
N ALA A 33 7.41 9.84 -26.13
CA ALA A 33 8.56 9.05 -26.54
C ALA A 33 9.89 9.68 -26.06
N GLY A 34 10.93 8.86 -25.95
CA GLY A 34 12.22 9.22 -25.33
C GLY A 34 12.23 9.15 -23.80
N ILE A 35 11.15 8.66 -23.18
CA ILE A 35 11.13 8.32 -21.75
C ILE A 35 11.91 7.01 -21.55
N PHE A 36 12.71 6.88 -20.48
CA PHE A 36 13.53 5.68 -20.27
C PHE A 36 13.67 5.27 -18.80
N LEU A 37 14.05 4.01 -18.56
CA LEU A 37 14.47 3.52 -17.24
C LEU A 37 15.59 2.48 -17.37
N VAL A 38 16.42 2.35 -16.35
CA VAL A 38 17.43 1.27 -16.26
C VAL A 38 17.04 0.32 -15.14
N ARG A 39 16.95 -0.97 -15.45
CA ARG A 39 16.66 -2.05 -14.50
C ARG A 39 17.79 -3.08 -14.51
N ASN A 40 17.83 -3.94 -13.50
CA ASN A 40 18.71 -5.10 -13.49
C ASN A 40 18.28 -6.09 -14.58
N SER A 41 19.24 -6.80 -15.18
CA SER A 41 18.95 -7.98 -15.98
C SER A 41 18.40 -9.08 -15.08
N ALA A 42 17.21 -9.60 -15.41
CA ALA A 42 16.61 -10.74 -14.73
C ALA A 42 17.22 -12.09 -15.16
N THR A 43 18.14 -12.08 -16.14
CA THR A 43 18.74 -13.27 -16.75
C THR A 43 20.23 -13.39 -16.48
N ILE A 44 20.93 -12.28 -16.19
CA ILE A 44 22.37 -12.26 -15.91
C ILE A 44 22.65 -11.34 -14.70
N SER A 45 23.10 -11.94 -13.60
CA SER A 45 23.37 -11.22 -12.34
C SER A 45 24.56 -10.27 -12.49
N GLY A 46 24.27 -8.96 -12.52
CA GLY A 46 25.27 -7.89 -12.60
C GLY A 46 25.17 -7.02 -13.87
N ASP A 47 24.45 -7.49 -14.89
CA ASP A 47 24.13 -6.71 -16.08
C ASP A 47 22.88 -5.84 -15.89
N LEU A 48 22.78 -4.81 -16.72
CA LEU A 48 21.69 -3.84 -16.71
C LEU A 48 20.92 -3.85 -18.03
N VAL A 49 19.68 -3.36 -18.02
CA VAL A 49 18.86 -3.20 -19.22
C VAL A 49 18.28 -1.79 -19.23
N LEU A 50 18.67 -1.00 -20.22
CA LEU A 50 18.06 0.28 -20.54
C LEU A 50 16.79 0.03 -21.36
N CYS A 51 15.64 0.39 -20.82
CA CYS A 51 14.35 0.31 -21.47
C CYS A 51 13.96 1.73 -21.91
N VAL A 52 13.62 1.94 -23.18
CA VAL A 52 13.27 3.25 -23.75
C VAL A 52 11.90 3.15 -24.40
N ARG A 53 11.01 4.08 -24.08
CA ARG A 53 9.75 4.27 -24.80
C ARG A 53 10.02 4.96 -26.13
N GLU A 54 9.72 4.27 -27.20
CA GLU A 54 9.68 4.82 -28.56
C GLU A 54 8.23 4.83 -29.03
N GLU A 55 7.93 5.50 -30.15
CA GLU A 55 6.56 5.89 -30.54
C GLU A 55 5.49 4.81 -30.28
N ASN A 56 5.69 3.62 -30.86
CA ASN A 56 4.77 2.47 -30.78
C ASN A 56 5.37 1.22 -30.09
N LYS A 57 6.54 1.32 -29.43
CA LYS A 57 7.24 0.17 -28.82
C LYS A 57 8.05 0.57 -27.60
N VAL A 58 8.38 -0.40 -26.75
CA VAL A 58 9.44 -0.25 -25.74
C VAL A 58 10.65 -1.05 -26.19
N SER A 59 11.75 -0.35 -26.49
CA SER A 59 13.01 -0.94 -26.90
C SER A 59 13.85 -1.26 -25.66
N HIS A 60 14.43 -2.48 -25.60
CA HIS A 60 15.22 -2.95 -24.46
C HIS A 60 16.66 -3.23 -24.88
N TYR A 61 17.59 -2.41 -24.40
CA TYR A 61 19.01 -2.47 -24.72
C TYR A 61 19.77 -3.08 -23.55
N ILE A 62 20.47 -4.20 -23.81
CA ILE A 62 21.31 -4.86 -22.81
C ILE A 62 22.60 -4.05 -22.63
N ILE A 63 22.89 -3.69 -21.38
CA ILE A 63 24.12 -3.05 -20.96
C ILE A 63 24.93 -4.08 -20.17
N ASN A 64 25.92 -4.66 -20.83
CA ASN A 64 26.78 -5.68 -20.26
C ASN A 64 27.88 -5.03 -19.43
N ARG A 65 28.15 -5.54 -18.22
CA ARG A 65 29.26 -5.07 -17.37
C ARG A 65 30.55 -5.81 -17.75
N VAL A 66 31.52 -5.09 -18.31
CA VAL A 66 32.82 -5.64 -18.72
C VAL A 66 33.90 -5.11 -17.78
N SER A 67 34.56 -6.00 -17.04
CA SER A 67 35.79 -5.65 -16.30
C SER A 67 36.99 -5.79 -17.23
N GLN A 68 37.75 -4.72 -17.43
CA GLN A 68 38.94 -4.66 -18.27
C GLN A 68 40.01 -3.82 -17.58
N ASP A 69 41.23 -4.36 -17.44
CA ASP A 69 42.38 -3.69 -16.82
C ASP A 69 42.03 -3.04 -15.46
N GLU A 70 41.50 -3.87 -14.55
CA GLU A 70 40.93 -3.53 -13.22
C GLU A 70 39.76 -2.52 -13.20
N GLN A 71 39.44 -1.90 -14.33
CA GLN A 71 38.36 -0.93 -14.47
C GLN A 71 37.04 -1.60 -14.90
N THR A 72 35.94 -1.29 -14.21
CA THR A 72 34.60 -1.61 -14.71
C THR A 72 34.26 -0.68 -15.87
N ARG A 73 33.72 -1.23 -16.96
CA ARG A 73 33.15 -0.51 -18.10
C ARG A 73 31.79 -1.11 -18.48
N PHE A 74 31.00 -0.37 -19.24
CA PHE A 74 29.65 -0.76 -19.63
C PHE A 74 29.51 -0.77 -21.16
N ARG A 75 29.15 -1.92 -21.74
CA ARG A 75 28.95 -2.09 -23.20
C ARG A 75 27.46 -2.20 -23.54
N ILE A 76 27.00 -1.35 -24.43
CA ILE A 76 25.63 -1.34 -24.98
C ILE A 76 25.69 -1.44 -26.51
N GLY A 77 25.16 -2.52 -27.06
CA GLY A 77 25.38 -2.86 -28.47
C GLY A 77 26.88 -2.90 -28.80
N ASP A 78 27.32 -2.04 -29.73
CA ASP A 78 28.72 -1.90 -30.10
C ASP A 78 29.44 -0.68 -29.49
N GLN A 79 28.81 0.02 -28.54
CA GLN A 79 29.41 1.17 -27.85
C GLN A 79 29.87 0.79 -26.44
N MET A 80 31.03 1.32 -26.03
CA MET A 80 31.62 1.10 -24.71
C MET A 80 31.77 2.44 -23.98
N PHE A 81 31.32 2.48 -22.73
CA PHE A 81 31.36 3.66 -21.86
C PHE A 81 32.08 3.32 -20.55
N PRO A 82 32.73 4.29 -19.90
CA PRO A 82 33.32 4.06 -18.58
C PRO A 82 32.23 3.80 -17.54
N ASP A 83 31.18 4.63 -17.52
CA ASP A 83 30.11 4.61 -16.52
C ASP A 83 28.72 4.78 -17.15
N ILE A 84 27.68 4.32 -16.43
CA ILE A 84 26.27 4.49 -16.84
C ILE A 84 25.87 5.97 -17.03
N PRO A 85 26.29 6.95 -16.17
CA PRO A 85 25.99 8.36 -16.43
C PRO A 85 26.55 8.86 -17.77
N SER A 86 27.75 8.41 -18.18
CA SER A 86 28.35 8.76 -19.47
C SER A 86 27.58 8.17 -20.65
N LEU A 87 27.15 6.90 -20.52
CA LEU A 87 26.26 6.22 -21.47
C LEU A 87 24.95 6.99 -21.64
N LEU A 88 24.25 7.28 -20.53
CA LEU A 88 22.99 8.02 -20.55
C LEU A 88 23.16 9.42 -21.15
N ASN A 89 24.25 10.12 -20.81
CA ASN A 89 24.52 11.47 -21.32
C ASN A 89 24.83 11.47 -22.83
N PHE A 90 25.51 10.45 -23.35
CA PHE A 90 25.74 10.29 -24.79
C PHE A 90 24.40 10.12 -25.54
N TYR A 91 23.53 9.25 -25.07
CA TYR A 91 22.22 9.00 -25.68
C TYR A 91 21.15 10.08 -25.42
N LYS A 92 21.47 11.17 -24.70
CA LYS A 92 20.62 12.40 -24.72
C LYS A 92 20.58 13.07 -26.08
N LEU A 93 21.61 12.87 -26.90
CA LEU A 93 21.79 13.51 -28.21
C LEU A 93 21.94 12.48 -29.34
N HIS A 94 22.34 11.25 -29.02
CA HIS A 94 22.37 10.13 -29.97
C HIS A 94 21.09 9.30 -29.87
N TYR A 95 20.52 8.98 -31.01
CA TYR A 95 19.34 8.12 -31.13
C TYR A 95 19.74 6.66 -30.89
N LEU A 96 18.90 5.87 -30.21
CA LEU A 96 19.15 4.43 -30.06
C LEU A 96 18.57 3.60 -31.22
N ASP A 97 17.34 3.89 -31.62
CA ASP A 97 16.63 3.23 -32.73
C ASP A 97 15.72 4.25 -33.46
N THR A 98 14.70 4.82 -32.80
CA THR A 98 13.97 6.00 -33.34
C THR A 98 14.00 7.25 -32.46
N THR A 99 14.43 7.15 -31.20
CA THR A 99 14.45 8.29 -30.25
C THR A 99 15.74 8.42 -29.42
N PRO A 100 16.09 9.65 -28.98
CA PRO A 100 17.08 9.91 -27.94
C PRO A 100 16.45 9.93 -26.54
N LEU A 101 17.27 9.90 -25.49
CA LEU A 101 16.83 9.94 -24.10
C LEU A 101 16.40 11.37 -23.68
N VAL A 102 15.11 11.55 -23.40
CA VAL A 102 14.49 12.83 -23.03
C VAL A 102 14.37 12.99 -21.51
N LYS A 103 13.81 12.00 -20.81
CA LYS A 103 13.63 12.02 -19.35
C LYS A 103 13.50 10.61 -18.75
N PRO A 104 13.89 10.37 -17.48
CA PRO A 104 13.60 9.11 -16.82
C PRO A 104 12.09 8.93 -16.65
N ALA A 105 11.64 7.68 -16.65
CA ALA A 105 10.26 7.31 -16.36
C ALA A 105 9.89 7.77 -14.95
N ALA A 106 8.68 8.31 -14.78
CA ALA A 106 8.14 8.56 -13.47
C ALA A 106 8.05 7.23 -12.69
N LYS A 107 8.81 7.11 -11.60
CA LYS A 107 8.60 6.01 -10.66
C LYS A 107 7.18 6.12 -10.11
N LYS A 108 6.36 5.10 -10.36
CA LYS A 108 4.95 5.06 -9.96
C LYS A 108 4.83 4.71 -8.47
N VAL A 109 5.46 5.53 -7.65
CA VAL A 109 5.55 5.38 -6.19
C VAL A 109 4.21 5.68 -5.56
N GLU A 110 3.46 4.64 -5.19
CA GLU A 110 2.27 4.82 -4.38
C GLU A 110 2.69 5.36 -3.01
N LYS A 111 2.33 6.61 -2.74
CA LYS A 111 2.59 7.24 -1.45
C LYS A 111 1.48 6.85 -0.49
N VAL A 112 1.86 6.49 0.72
CA VAL A 112 0.93 6.23 1.82
C VAL A 112 1.29 7.14 2.99
N LYS A 113 0.28 7.52 3.76
CA LYS A 113 0.45 8.36 4.94
C LYS A 113 0.13 7.56 6.19
N ALA A 114 1.04 7.56 7.15
CA ALA A 114 0.83 6.93 8.45
C ALA A 114 -0.38 7.54 9.18
N LYS A 115 -1.41 6.73 9.46
CA LYS A 115 -2.60 7.12 10.26
C LYS A 115 -2.32 7.04 11.76
N TYR A 116 -1.39 6.17 12.13
CA TYR A 116 -0.88 5.93 13.47
C TYR A 116 0.64 5.88 13.41
N ASP A 117 1.27 6.01 14.56
CA ASP A 117 2.67 5.67 14.80
C ASP A 117 2.84 4.15 14.85
N PHE A 118 4.04 3.70 14.48
CA PHE A 118 4.46 2.32 14.45
C PHE A 118 5.93 2.27 14.83
N GLU A 119 6.21 1.77 16.04
CA GLU A 119 7.56 1.69 16.62
C GLU A 119 8.34 0.44 16.18
N GLY A 120 7.67 -0.44 15.44
CA GLY A 120 8.21 -1.68 14.87
C GLY A 120 8.27 -2.83 15.86
N SER A 121 8.22 -4.06 15.33
CA SER A 121 8.14 -5.29 16.14
C SER A 121 9.47 -5.70 16.80
N GLY A 122 10.56 -4.98 16.48
CA GLY A 122 11.94 -5.31 16.85
C GLY A 122 12.71 -6.08 15.76
N ASP A 123 12.03 -6.55 14.73
CA ASP A 123 12.62 -7.17 13.55
C ASP A 123 13.37 -6.17 12.66
N PRO A 124 14.51 -6.54 12.06
CA PRO A 124 15.31 -5.65 11.22
C PRO A 124 14.71 -5.39 9.82
N ASP A 125 13.66 -6.13 9.45
CA ASP A 125 12.91 -5.98 8.21
C ASP A 125 11.67 -5.06 8.38
N ASP A 126 11.32 -4.72 9.62
CA ASP A 126 10.19 -3.86 9.98
C ASP A 126 10.60 -2.37 9.83
N LEU A 127 9.73 -1.55 9.21
CA LEU A 127 9.99 -0.11 9.04
C LEU A 127 9.21 0.72 10.07
N PRO A 128 9.86 1.24 11.13
CA PRO A 128 9.20 2.15 12.06
C PRO A 128 8.92 3.50 11.40
N PHE A 129 7.75 4.07 11.69
CA PHE A 129 7.26 5.35 11.17
C PHE A 129 6.36 6.08 12.17
N ARG A 130 6.19 7.40 12.00
CA ARG A 130 5.36 8.21 12.90
C ARG A 130 4.04 8.62 12.25
N LYS A 131 2.99 8.76 13.07
CA LYS A 131 1.69 9.30 12.65
C LYS A 131 1.85 10.61 11.86
N GLY A 132 1.31 10.62 10.63
CA GLY A 132 1.38 11.73 9.69
C GLY A 132 2.54 11.69 8.70
N GLU A 133 3.53 10.81 8.89
CA GLU A 133 4.67 10.60 7.99
C GLU A 133 4.22 10.06 6.62
N VAL A 134 4.91 10.46 5.56
CA VAL A 134 4.68 9.98 4.19
C VAL A 134 5.72 8.94 3.83
N LEU A 135 5.25 7.75 3.47
CA LEU A 135 6.03 6.58 3.12
C LEU A 135 5.81 6.25 1.64
N THR A 136 6.86 5.75 0.99
CA THR A 136 6.83 5.33 -0.41
C THR A 136 6.66 3.82 -0.47
N VAL A 137 5.52 3.30 -0.92
CA VAL A 137 5.35 1.86 -1.14
C VAL A 137 6.24 1.45 -2.32
N ILE A 138 7.08 0.44 -2.08
CA ILE A 138 7.93 -0.20 -3.09
C ILE A 138 7.24 -1.46 -3.61
N SER A 139 6.71 -2.30 -2.71
CA SER A 139 6.10 -3.59 -3.08
C SER A 139 4.86 -3.92 -2.27
N LYS A 140 4.02 -4.81 -2.83
CA LYS A 140 2.69 -5.19 -2.31
C LYS A 140 2.43 -6.70 -2.48
N ASP A 141 3.46 -7.51 -2.25
CA ASP A 141 3.40 -8.97 -2.41
C ASP A 141 2.42 -9.62 -1.41
N GLU A 142 2.14 -8.95 -0.29
CA GLU A 142 1.16 -9.37 0.72
C GLU A 142 -0.03 -8.39 0.85
N GLU A 143 -1.18 -8.91 1.28
CA GLU A 143 -2.41 -8.13 1.44
C GLU A 143 -2.44 -7.25 2.70
N GLN A 144 -1.67 -7.62 3.73
CA GLN A 144 -1.72 -6.99 5.06
C GLN A 144 -0.44 -6.24 5.46
N TRP A 145 0.67 -6.51 4.78
CA TRP A 145 1.96 -5.84 4.93
C TRP A 145 2.48 -5.42 3.56
N TRP A 146 2.95 -4.18 3.42
CA TRP A 146 3.58 -3.70 2.19
C TRP A 146 5.03 -3.31 2.47
N THR A 147 5.96 -3.59 1.56
CA THR A 147 7.32 -3.06 1.67
C THR A 147 7.31 -1.60 1.27
N ALA A 148 7.67 -0.71 2.19
CA ALA A 148 7.75 0.73 1.94
C ALA A 148 9.12 1.29 2.31
N ARG A 149 9.31 2.58 2.01
CA ARG A 149 10.51 3.34 2.33
C ARG A 149 10.15 4.68 2.95
N ASN A 150 10.78 5.02 4.07
CA ASN A 150 10.56 6.29 4.76
C ASN A 150 11.35 7.44 4.11
N SER A 151 11.19 8.65 4.65
CA SER A 151 11.89 9.85 4.13
C SER A 151 13.41 9.85 4.39
N LEU A 152 13.89 9.00 5.30
CA LEU A 152 15.31 8.77 5.59
C LEU A 152 15.95 7.74 4.63
N GLY A 153 15.17 7.14 3.73
CA GLY A 153 15.62 6.12 2.79
C GLY A 153 15.68 4.70 3.36
N GLN A 154 15.35 4.51 4.64
CA GLN A 154 15.21 3.18 5.24
C GLN A 154 14.01 2.47 4.62
N THR A 155 14.19 1.19 4.28
CA THR A 155 13.20 0.35 3.59
C THR A 155 12.85 -0.83 4.49
N GLY A 156 11.57 -1.21 4.54
CA GLY A 156 11.08 -2.34 5.33
C GLY A 156 9.57 -2.47 5.24
N SER A 157 9.04 -3.47 5.93
CA SER A 157 7.64 -3.87 5.92
C SER A 157 6.78 -2.98 6.83
N ILE A 158 5.61 -2.57 6.33
CA ILE A 158 4.65 -1.71 7.03
C ILE A 158 3.25 -2.33 7.05
N PRO A 159 2.53 -2.31 8.19
CA PRO A 159 1.18 -2.87 8.24
C PRO A 159 0.17 -1.95 7.52
N VAL A 160 -0.52 -2.50 6.52
CA VAL A 160 -1.52 -1.80 5.70
C VAL A 160 -2.59 -1.04 6.53
N PRO A 161 -3.20 -1.60 7.60
CA PRO A 161 -4.20 -0.86 8.38
C PRO A 161 -3.65 0.36 9.16
N TYR A 162 -2.32 0.52 9.26
CA TYR A 162 -1.70 1.69 9.89
C TYR A 162 -1.47 2.85 8.91
N VAL A 163 -1.67 2.62 7.61
CA VAL A 163 -1.42 3.63 6.57
C VAL A 163 -2.65 3.90 5.71
N GLU A 164 -2.73 5.13 5.21
CA GLU A 164 -3.74 5.60 4.27
C GLU A 164 -3.10 5.72 2.89
N ARG A 165 -3.76 5.24 1.82
CA ARG A 165 -3.33 5.61 0.48
C ARG A 165 -3.46 7.12 0.34
N LEU A 166 -2.33 7.79 0.08
CA LEU A 166 -2.35 9.17 -0.34
C LEU A 166 -2.68 9.14 -1.84
N GLU A 167 -3.97 9.08 -2.15
CA GLU A 167 -4.46 9.22 -3.52
C GLU A 167 -3.83 10.45 -4.14
N ASP A 168 -3.22 10.30 -5.32
CA ASP A 168 -2.30 11.31 -5.86
C ASP A 168 -3.11 12.55 -6.29
N CYS A 169 -3.24 13.48 -5.35
CA CYS A 169 -4.06 14.67 -5.48
C CYS A 169 -3.35 15.72 -6.34
N GLN A 170 -3.16 15.37 -7.62
CA GLN A 170 -2.91 16.31 -8.71
C GLN A 170 -4.17 17.11 -9.00
N ALA A 171 -4.62 17.86 -7.98
CA ALA A 171 -5.68 18.83 -8.09
C ALA A 171 -5.19 20.03 -8.90
N LEU A 172 -5.40 19.93 -10.22
CA LEU A 172 -5.87 21.04 -11.06
C LEU A 172 -5.16 22.39 -10.86
N ASN A 173 -3.95 22.52 -11.40
CA ASN A 173 -3.42 23.85 -11.74
C ASN A 173 -3.83 24.25 -13.17
N ASP A 174 -5.12 24.52 -13.36
CA ASP A 174 -5.57 25.52 -14.34
C ASP A 174 -6.70 26.33 -13.70
N GLY A 175 -6.51 27.66 -13.62
CA GLY A 175 -7.20 28.51 -12.67
C GLY A 175 -8.22 29.44 -13.31
N GLN A 176 -9.50 29.06 -13.31
CA GLN A 176 -10.61 29.99 -13.57
C GLN A 176 -11.72 29.79 -12.52
N GLY A 177 -11.83 30.76 -11.59
CA GLY A 177 -12.86 30.75 -10.55
C GLY A 177 -14.16 31.42 -10.99
N TRP A 178 -15.30 30.90 -10.53
CA TRP A 178 -16.61 31.55 -10.67
C TRP A 178 -17.36 31.66 -9.33
N ASN A 179 -18.16 32.72 -9.23
CA ASN A 179 -18.67 33.30 -7.99
C ASN A 179 -19.66 32.45 -7.18
N ARG A 180 -19.63 32.67 -5.86
CA ARG A 180 -20.80 32.50 -4.97
C ARG A 180 -21.80 33.65 -5.23
N PRO A 181 -23.11 33.39 -5.15
CA PRO A 181 -23.89 34.17 -4.19
C PRO A 181 -24.88 33.28 -3.38
N SER A 182 -25.78 33.90 -2.60
CA SER A 182 -26.59 33.21 -1.59
C SER A 182 -27.96 33.89 -1.37
N SER A 183 -28.88 33.17 -0.67
CA SER A 183 -30.09 33.63 0.04
C SER A 183 -31.48 33.41 -0.63
N THR A 184 -32.24 32.42 -0.12
CA THR A 184 -33.59 32.44 0.54
C THR A 184 -34.71 33.44 0.13
N PRO A 185 -36.02 33.29 0.51
CA PRO A 185 -36.65 32.36 1.50
C PRO A 185 -38.04 31.70 1.14
N GLN A 186 -38.47 30.70 1.94
CA GLN A 186 -39.87 30.37 2.41
C GLN A 186 -41.02 30.11 1.38
N LEU A 187 -42.19 29.47 1.65
CA LEU A 187 -42.91 28.76 2.75
C LEU A 187 -43.94 27.82 2.04
N ALA A 188 -44.71 26.84 2.57
CA ALA A 188 -45.03 26.23 3.88
C ALA A 188 -45.21 24.68 3.68
N ALA A 189 -46.00 23.82 4.36
CA ALA A 189 -46.99 23.84 5.46
C ALA A 189 -47.03 22.45 6.18
N ALA A 190 -48.03 22.15 7.05
CA ALA A 190 -48.06 20.95 7.91
C ALA A 190 -49.47 20.59 8.48
N PRO A 191 -49.68 19.47 9.21
CA PRO A 191 -49.12 18.11 9.09
C PRO A 191 -50.28 17.08 8.74
N PRO A 192 -50.89 16.18 9.58
CA PRO A 192 -50.62 15.60 10.93
C PRO A 192 -50.48 14.04 11.01
N ALA A 193 -49.92 13.60 12.16
CA ALA A 193 -49.92 12.29 12.86
C ALA A 193 -50.57 11.00 12.25
N GLN A 194 -49.79 9.90 12.21
CA GLN A 194 -49.76 8.86 13.28
C GLN A 194 -48.54 7.90 13.15
N ASN A 195 -48.17 7.24 14.25
CA ASN A 195 -47.08 6.24 14.41
C ASN A 195 -47.70 5.01 15.16
N PRO A 196 -47.14 3.76 15.18
CA PRO A 196 -45.70 3.48 15.18
C PRO A 196 -45.18 2.20 14.45
N ARG A 197 -43.83 2.09 14.47
CA ARG A 197 -43.03 0.84 14.55
C ARG A 197 -42.78 0.02 13.27
N SER A 198 -41.62 0.23 12.63
CA SER A 198 -40.66 -0.83 12.22
C SER A 198 -39.30 -0.26 11.78
N THR A 199 -38.26 -1.09 11.79
CA THR A 199 -36.83 -0.80 11.50
C THR A 199 -36.39 -1.40 10.14
N PRO A 200 -35.14 -1.19 9.63
CA PRO A 200 -34.17 -0.11 9.87
C PRO A 200 -33.53 0.47 8.56
N GLY A 201 -32.84 1.62 8.71
CA GLY A 201 -31.85 2.15 7.75
C GLY A 201 -31.42 3.56 8.16
N GLY A 202 -30.15 3.97 8.09
CA GLY A 202 -28.98 3.25 7.55
C GLY A 202 -27.68 4.08 7.64
N ASP A 203 -27.26 4.40 8.87
CA ASP A 203 -26.16 5.34 9.15
C ASP A 203 -24.74 4.73 9.02
N PRO A 204 -23.73 5.53 8.60
CA PRO A 204 -22.40 5.02 8.28
C PRO A 204 -21.63 4.48 9.50
N ILE A 205 -20.96 3.35 9.30
CA ILE A 205 -20.25 2.61 10.36
C ILE A 205 -19.08 3.44 10.91
N LYS A 206 -19.25 3.91 12.16
CA LYS A 206 -18.15 4.40 12.99
C LYS A 206 -17.29 3.20 13.42
N TYR A 207 -16.24 2.90 12.67
CA TYR A 207 -15.28 1.84 12.99
C TYR A 207 -14.51 2.20 14.27
N ASN A 208 -15.00 1.69 15.41
CA ASN A 208 -14.46 2.00 16.72
C ASN A 208 -13.17 1.19 17.02
N THR A 209 -12.04 1.90 16.96
CA THR A 209 -10.79 1.72 17.74
C THR A 209 -10.17 0.31 17.85
N PRO A 210 -8.94 0.08 17.32
CA PRO A 210 -8.26 -1.23 17.36
C PRO A 210 -7.57 -1.55 18.70
N SER A 211 -8.11 -1.12 19.84
CA SER A 211 -7.53 -1.31 21.19
C SER A 211 -7.60 -2.75 21.74
N ASN A 212 -7.89 -3.75 20.90
CA ASN A 212 -8.16 -5.13 21.30
C ASN A 212 -7.03 -6.14 20.99
N VAL A 213 -5.95 -5.73 20.32
CA VAL A 213 -4.82 -6.64 20.01
C VAL A 213 -3.90 -6.84 21.23
N GLN A 214 -3.86 -5.89 22.17
CA GLN A 214 -2.93 -5.85 23.30
C GLN A 214 -3.53 -6.31 24.65
N ARG A 215 -4.61 -7.10 24.65
CA ARG A 215 -5.22 -7.63 25.89
C ARG A 215 -4.54 -8.93 26.33
N LYS A 216 -4.24 -9.05 27.63
CA LYS A 216 -3.66 -10.28 28.23
C LYS A 216 -4.65 -11.44 28.09
N LEU A 217 -4.18 -12.57 27.58
CA LEU A 217 -4.95 -13.81 27.45
C LEU A 217 -4.67 -14.76 28.64
N PRO A 218 -5.63 -15.61 29.05
CA PRO A 218 -7.00 -15.69 28.53
C PRO A 218 -7.89 -14.55 29.04
N ALA A 219 -8.81 -14.07 28.20
CA ALA A 219 -9.74 -12.99 28.58
C ALA A 219 -11.17 -13.25 28.10
N ARG A 220 -12.16 -12.70 28.81
CA ARG A 220 -13.59 -12.98 28.58
C ARG A 220 -14.19 -12.00 27.58
N ALA A 221 -15.03 -12.48 26.68
CA ALA A 221 -15.75 -11.66 25.72
C ALA A 221 -17.24 -12.04 25.67
N ARG A 222 -18.11 -11.08 25.40
CA ARG A 222 -19.50 -11.35 25.02
C ARG A 222 -19.59 -11.61 23.52
N VAL A 223 -20.42 -12.57 23.13
CA VAL A 223 -20.87 -12.72 21.74
C VAL A 223 -21.91 -11.63 21.47
N LYS A 224 -21.62 -10.76 20.50
CA LYS A 224 -22.57 -9.75 19.99
C LYS A 224 -23.24 -10.17 18.68
N GLN A 225 -22.72 -11.18 17.99
CA GLN A 225 -23.29 -11.72 16.75
C GLN A 225 -23.30 -13.25 16.80
N ALA A 226 -24.49 -13.86 16.73
CA ALA A 226 -24.62 -15.30 16.68
C ALA A 226 -24.07 -15.87 15.36
N ARG A 227 -23.46 -17.05 15.44
CA ARG A 227 -23.01 -17.83 14.29
C ARG A 227 -23.21 -19.32 14.56
N VAL A 228 -23.91 -19.99 13.66
CA VAL A 228 -23.99 -21.45 13.64
C VAL A 228 -22.80 -21.96 12.83
N PRO A 229 -22.02 -22.95 13.31
CA PRO A 229 -20.94 -23.54 12.53
C PRO A 229 -21.55 -24.37 11.40
N ASN A 230 -20.84 -24.47 10.28
CA ASN A 230 -21.32 -25.23 9.14
C ASN A 230 -21.23 -26.75 9.45
N ALA A 231 -22.14 -27.58 8.95
CA ALA A 231 -22.27 -28.97 9.40
C ALA A 231 -21.03 -29.87 9.16
N TYR A 232 -20.13 -29.44 8.28
CA TYR A 232 -18.85 -30.10 7.96
C TYR A 232 -17.65 -29.51 8.73
N ASP A 233 -17.82 -28.37 9.40
CA ASP A 233 -16.77 -27.66 10.11
C ASP A 233 -16.74 -28.10 11.58
N LYS A 234 -15.71 -28.88 11.92
CA LYS A 234 -15.51 -29.43 13.28
C LYS A 234 -14.69 -28.51 14.20
N THR A 235 -14.17 -27.39 13.70
CA THR A 235 -13.30 -26.49 14.47
C THR A 235 -13.90 -25.10 14.68
N ALA A 236 -14.95 -24.73 13.93
CA ALA A 236 -15.73 -23.52 14.16
C ALA A 236 -16.65 -23.65 15.37
N LEU A 237 -16.69 -22.61 16.21
CA LEU A 237 -17.50 -22.60 17.42
C LEU A 237 -18.93 -22.08 17.16
N LYS A 238 -19.94 -22.65 17.82
CA LYS A 238 -21.30 -22.08 17.83
C LYS A 238 -21.33 -20.89 18.79
N LEU A 239 -21.73 -19.74 18.29
CA LEU A 239 -21.89 -18.50 19.04
C LEU A 239 -23.38 -18.13 19.10
N GLU A 240 -23.88 -17.70 20.27
CA GLU A 240 -25.24 -17.20 20.45
C GLU A 240 -25.17 -15.82 21.12
N VAL A 241 -25.98 -14.84 20.70
CA VAL A 241 -25.86 -13.46 21.22
C VAL A 241 -26.11 -13.46 22.73
N GLY A 242 -25.18 -12.86 23.49
CA GLY A 242 -25.18 -12.85 24.95
C GLY A 242 -24.32 -13.94 25.60
N ASP A 243 -23.85 -14.96 24.87
CA ASP A 243 -22.92 -15.95 25.43
C ASP A 243 -21.58 -15.33 25.82
N ILE A 244 -21.02 -15.77 26.95
CA ILE A 244 -19.69 -15.35 27.42
C ILE A 244 -18.65 -16.41 27.05
N ILE A 245 -17.74 -16.05 26.16
CA ILE A 245 -16.67 -16.89 25.62
C ILE A 245 -15.32 -16.49 26.23
N THR A 246 -14.50 -17.48 26.58
CA THR A 246 -13.12 -17.25 27.05
C THR A 246 -12.19 -17.30 25.85
N VAL A 247 -11.71 -16.14 25.39
CA VAL A 247 -10.72 -16.06 24.30
C VAL A 247 -9.38 -16.54 24.84
N THR A 248 -8.83 -17.58 24.21
CA THR A 248 -7.53 -18.19 24.57
C THR A 248 -6.41 -17.71 23.65
N LYS A 249 -6.72 -17.34 22.40
CA LYS A 249 -5.73 -16.91 21.40
C LYS A 249 -6.29 -15.88 20.43
N THR A 250 -5.66 -14.71 20.33
CA THR A 250 -6.00 -13.67 19.34
C THR A 250 -5.04 -13.74 18.17
N ASN A 251 -5.42 -14.40 17.07
CA ASN A 251 -4.62 -14.36 15.84
C ASN A 251 -4.89 -13.05 15.07
N ILE A 252 -3.85 -12.44 14.50
CA ILE A 252 -3.92 -11.17 13.76
C ILE A 252 -4.70 -11.27 12.44
N ASN A 253 -4.88 -12.48 11.91
CA ASN A 253 -5.73 -12.76 10.74
C ASN A 253 -7.25 -12.62 11.01
N GLY A 254 -7.64 -12.20 12.22
CA GLY A 254 -9.03 -11.96 12.61
C GLY A 254 -9.82 -13.21 13.02
N GLN A 255 -9.26 -14.42 12.93
CA GLN A 255 -9.84 -15.63 13.53
C GLN A 255 -9.25 -15.83 14.92
N TRP A 256 -10.02 -15.50 15.95
CA TRP A 256 -9.64 -15.77 17.34
C TRP A 256 -10.05 -17.20 17.73
N GLU A 257 -9.36 -17.75 18.72
CA GLU A 257 -9.63 -19.05 19.32
C GLU A 257 -10.07 -18.85 20.77
N GLY A 258 -10.95 -19.71 21.26
CA GLY A 258 -11.49 -19.62 22.59
C GLY A 258 -12.46 -20.74 22.93
N GLU A 259 -12.84 -20.78 24.20
CA GLU A 259 -13.69 -21.81 24.78
C GLU A 259 -15.05 -21.25 25.18
N LEU A 260 -16.11 -21.92 24.74
CA LEU A 260 -17.49 -21.65 25.14
C LEU A 260 -18.18 -22.97 25.51
N LYS A 261 -18.77 -23.02 26.71
CA LYS A 261 -19.56 -24.18 27.19
C LYS A 261 -18.81 -25.52 27.06
N GLY A 262 -17.50 -25.52 27.34
CA GLY A 262 -16.63 -26.70 27.26
C GLY A 262 -16.26 -27.17 25.84
N ARG A 263 -16.46 -26.35 24.81
CA ARG A 263 -15.91 -26.55 23.47
C ARG A 263 -14.94 -25.43 23.13
N VAL A 264 -13.73 -25.80 22.71
CA VAL A 264 -12.76 -24.90 22.07
C VAL A 264 -13.07 -24.84 20.58
N GLY A 265 -12.95 -23.66 19.97
CA GLY A 265 -13.04 -23.50 18.53
C GLY A 265 -12.64 -22.10 18.06
N HIS A 266 -12.56 -21.93 16.75
CA HIS A 266 -12.24 -20.65 16.13
C HIS A 266 -13.51 -19.83 15.82
N PHE A 267 -13.37 -18.51 15.85
CA PHE A 267 -14.41 -17.54 15.53
C PHE A 267 -13.83 -16.19 15.08
N PRO A 268 -14.52 -15.45 14.19
CA PRO A 268 -14.08 -14.13 13.78
C PRO A 268 -14.24 -13.11 14.91
N PHE A 269 -13.22 -12.27 15.12
CA PHE A 269 -13.22 -11.22 16.17
C PHE A 269 -14.42 -10.27 16.06
N THR A 270 -14.95 -10.07 14.85
CA THR A 270 -16.11 -9.21 14.57
C THR A 270 -17.38 -9.64 15.30
N HIS A 271 -17.49 -10.92 15.70
CA HIS A 271 -18.69 -11.47 16.34
C HIS A 271 -18.67 -11.34 17.88
N VAL A 272 -17.54 -10.94 18.47
CA VAL A 272 -17.35 -10.84 19.91
C VAL A 272 -16.93 -9.43 20.35
N GLU A 273 -16.89 -9.20 21.65
CA GLU A 273 -16.46 -7.97 22.29
C GLU A 273 -15.91 -8.30 23.68
N PHE A 274 -14.64 -8.00 23.93
CA PHE A 274 -14.01 -8.23 25.23
C PHE A 274 -14.73 -7.46 26.33
N ILE A 275 -15.11 -8.16 27.40
CA ILE A 275 -15.58 -7.56 28.65
C ILE A 275 -14.35 -7.37 29.52
N ASP A 276 -14.01 -6.13 29.84
CA ASP A 276 -13.03 -5.88 30.89
C ASP A 276 -13.64 -6.23 32.24
N SER A 277 -12.90 -6.91 33.10
CA SER A 277 -13.44 -7.51 34.34
C SER A 277 -13.35 -6.58 35.56
N GLU A 278 -12.97 -5.32 35.36
CA GLU A 278 -13.04 -4.25 36.36
C GLU A 278 -14.37 -3.47 36.24
N ASN A 279 -15.47 -4.11 36.65
CA ASN A 279 -16.55 -3.42 37.39
C ASN A 279 -17.37 -4.45 38.21
N PRO A 280 -17.22 -4.51 39.54
CA PRO A 280 -17.96 -5.44 40.39
C PRO A 280 -19.31 -4.90 40.93
N ASP A 281 -19.69 -3.65 40.62
CA ASP A 281 -20.87 -2.97 41.16
C ASP A 281 -21.71 -2.28 40.07
N ASP A 282 -22.87 -2.88 39.71
CA ASP A 282 -24.06 -2.26 39.07
C ASP A 282 -25.02 -3.38 38.57
N ASP A 283 -26.27 -3.56 39.01
CA ASP A 283 -26.93 -3.32 40.31
C ASP A 283 -28.12 -4.33 40.44
N GLU A 284 -28.68 -4.53 41.64
CA GLU A 284 -29.87 -5.36 41.87
C GLU A 284 -31.16 -4.50 41.95
N SER A 285 -31.96 -4.48 40.86
CA SER A 285 -33.35 -3.96 40.83
C SER A 285 -34.16 -4.44 39.63
#